data_AF-A0A955TIV1-F1
#
_entry.id   AF-A0A955TIV1-F1
#
_cell.length_a   1.000
_cell.length_b   1.000
_cell.length_c   1.000
_cell.angle_alpha   90.00
_cell.angle_beta   90.00
_cell.angle_gamma   90.00
#
_symmetry.space_group_name_H-M   'P 1'
#
loop_
_entity.id
_entity.type
_entity.pdbx_description
1 polymer ?
#
loop_
_entity_poly.entity_id
_entity_poly.type
_entity_poly.pdbx_seq_one_letter_code
_entity_poly.pdbx_strand_id
1 'polypeptide(L)'
;MKVTPSKIFDVLLGILGLGTVGLLIGVFMGGGWLPVALAVGALLGAGVGLVGGRGFFLSIFIGTILGGLLALGLSGTEAVTVGAASGAAMGGFLGTWISMLIETWQQRNQNLPESNVKDHGPIQP
;
A
#
# COMPACT_ATOMS: atom_id res chain seq x y z
N MET A 1 21.82 6.76 -8.09
CA MET A 1 20.69 6.34 -7.23
C MET A 1 20.78 4.83 -7.07
N LYS A 2 21.15 4.30 -5.89
CA LYS A 2 21.35 2.85 -5.71
C LYS A 2 19.96 2.21 -5.59
N VAL A 3 19.52 1.51 -6.63
CA VAL A 3 18.22 0.83 -6.62
C VAL A 3 18.38 -0.46 -5.83
N THR A 4 17.90 -0.46 -4.59
CA THR A 4 17.92 -1.65 -3.72
C THR A 4 16.96 -2.72 -4.27
N PRO A 5 17.24 -4.04 -4.15
CA PRO A 5 16.38 -5.10 -4.68
C PRO A 5 14.91 -4.99 -4.27
N SER A 6 14.63 -4.56 -3.03
CA SER A 6 13.27 -4.33 -2.55
C SER A 6 12.55 -3.24 -3.36
N LYS A 7 13.26 -2.20 -3.79
CA LYS A 7 12.69 -1.08 -4.53
C LYS A 7 12.36 -1.45 -5.98
N ILE A 8 13.17 -2.33 -6.58
CA ILE A 8 12.87 -2.91 -7.89
C ILE A 8 11.60 -3.76 -7.81
N PHE A 9 11.48 -4.58 -6.76
CA PHE A 9 10.29 -5.40 -6.54
C PHE A 9 9.02 -4.56 -6.34
N ASP A 10 9.10 -3.49 -5.54
CA ASP A 10 7.98 -2.57 -5.30
C ASP A 10 7.53 -1.87 -6.60
N VAL A 11 8.48 -1.48 -7.47
CA VAL A 11 8.20 -0.91 -8.80
C VAL A 11 7.53 -1.93 -9.71
N LEU A 12 8.06 -3.16 -9.78
CA LEU A 12 7.46 -4.21 -10.60
C LEU A 12 6.05 -4.54 -10.15
N LEU A 13 5.81 -4.64 -8.84
CA LEU A 13 4.50 -4.93 -8.27
C LEU A 13 3.51 -3.79 -8.57
N GLY A 14 3.94 -2.54 -8.44
CA GLY A 14 3.14 -1.37 -8.82
C GLY A 14 2.79 -1.36 -10.31
N ILE A 15 3.76 -1.60 -11.19
CA ILE A 15 3.56 -1.70 -12.65
C ILE A 15 2.59 -2.84 -12.98
N LEU A 16 2.78 -4.02 -12.39
CA LEU A 16 1.90 -5.17 -12.62
C LEU A 16 0.47 -4.87 -12.15
N GLY A 17 0.30 -4.34 -10.94
CA GLY A 17 -1.01 -4.01 -10.39
C GLY A 17 -1.74 -2.94 -11.21
N LEU A 18 -1.18 -1.74 -11.28
CA LEU A 18 -1.83 -0.62 -11.98
C LEU A 18 -1.79 -0.76 -13.51
N GLY A 19 -0.79 -1.44 -14.07
CA GLY A 19 -0.76 -1.80 -15.49
C GLY A 19 -1.85 -2.79 -15.87
N THR A 20 -2.15 -3.77 -15.02
CA THR A 20 -3.30 -4.68 -15.24
C THR A 20 -4.62 -3.93 -15.18
N VAL A 21 -4.78 -3.01 -14.22
CA VAL A 21 -5.97 -2.13 -14.15
C VAL A 21 -6.08 -1.27 -15.41
N GLY A 22 -4.99 -0.64 -15.85
CA GLY A 22 -4.96 0.15 -17.08
C GLY A 22 -5.28 -0.66 -18.33
N LEU A 23 -4.80 -1.90 -18.41
CA LEU A 23 -5.14 -2.85 -19.48
C LEU A 23 -6.63 -3.17 -19.47
N LEU A 24 -7.22 -3.50 -18.31
CA LEU A 24 -8.64 -3.79 -18.19
C LEU A 24 -9.50 -2.60 -18.60
N ILE A 25 -9.14 -1.38 -18.17
CA ILE A 25 -9.82 -0.14 -18.57
C ILE A 25 -9.72 0.05 -20.10
N GLY A 26 -8.52 -0.14 -20.66
CA GLY A 26 -8.29 0.01 -22.10
C GLY A 26 -9.09 -0.99 -22.95
N VAL A 27 -9.26 -2.23 -22.47
CA VAL A 27 -10.11 -3.24 -23.11
C VAL A 27 -11.58 -2.82 -23.04
N PHE A 28 -12.05 -2.33 -21.90
CA PHE A 28 -13.43 -1.87 -21.72
C PHE A 28 -13.79 -0.64 -22.54
N MET A 29 -12.86 0.33 -22.67
CA MET A 29 -13.10 1.54 -23.46
C MET A 29 -13.14 1.30 -24.98
N GLY A 30 -12.47 0.25 -25.48
CA GLY A 30 -12.39 -0.04 -26.91
C GLY A 30 -11.74 1.09 -27.75
N GLY A 31 -11.77 0.97 -29.08
CA GLY A 31 -11.49 2.08 -29.99
C GLY A 31 -10.06 2.63 -30.01
N GLY A 32 -9.04 1.83 -29.66
CA GLY A 32 -7.63 2.24 -29.73
C GLY A 32 -7.08 2.96 -28.49
N TRP A 33 -7.87 3.09 -27.42
CA TRP A 33 -7.42 3.65 -26.14
C TRP A 33 -6.55 2.71 -25.30
N LEU A 34 -6.44 1.45 -25.71
CA LEU A 34 -5.70 0.40 -25.02
C LEU A 34 -4.23 0.77 -24.72
N PRO A 35 -3.43 1.32 -25.65
CA PRO A 35 -2.04 1.69 -25.37
C PRO A 35 -1.94 2.84 -24.37
N VAL A 36 -2.89 3.79 -24.42
CA VAL A 36 -2.91 4.96 -23.53
C VAL A 36 -3.26 4.54 -22.11
N ALA A 37 -4.33 3.76 -21.93
CA ALA A 37 -4.74 3.30 -20.61
C ALA A 37 -3.68 2.41 -19.95
N LEU A 38 -3.03 1.54 -20.74
CA LEU A 38 -1.94 0.70 -20.27
C LEU A 38 -0.70 1.51 -19.91
N ALA A 39 -0.32 2.49 -20.73
CA ALA A 39 0.81 3.37 -20.44
C ALA A 39 0.57 4.20 -19.16
N VAL A 40 -0.64 4.76 -18.99
CA VAL A 40 -1.01 5.50 -17.78
C VAL A 40 -0.98 4.58 -16.56
N GLY A 41 -1.57 3.39 -16.65
CA GLY A 41 -1.54 2.40 -15.57
C GLY A 41 -0.13 1.99 -15.17
N ALA A 42 0.73 1.70 -16.15
CA ALA A 42 2.12 1.34 -15.92
C ALA A 42 2.93 2.51 -15.31
N LEU A 43 2.72 3.75 -15.78
CA LEU A 43 3.39 4.94 -15.26
C LEU A 43 3.00 5.24 -13.82
N LEU A 44 1.70 5.17 -13.50
CA LEU A 44 1.22 5.34 -12.12
C LEU A 44 1.74 4.21 -11.23
N GLY A 45 1.76 2.97 -11.73
CA GLY A 45 2.37 1.81 -11.08
C GLY A 45 3.84 2.00 -10.73
N ALA A 46 4.63 2.46 -11.71
CA ALA A 46 6.02 2.78 -11.52
C ALA A 46 6.20 3.92 -10.49
N GLY A 47 5.39 4.98 -10.59
CA GLY A 47 5.41 6.09 -9.65
C GLY A 47 5.18 5.65 -8.20
N VAL A 48 4.17 4.82 -7.95
CA VAL A 48 3.85 4.27 -6.62
C VAL A 48 5.03 3.44 -6.07
N GLY A 49 5.61 2.57 -6.89
CA GLY A 49 6.75 1.74 -6.46
C GLY A 49 8.03 2.54 -6.22
N LEU A 50 8.25 3.64 -6.95
CA LEU A 50 9.40 4.53 -6.74
C LEU A 50 9.30 5.34 -5.44
N VAL A 51 8.08 5.77 -5.08
CA VAL A 51 7.80 6.52 -3.83
C VAL A 51 7.86 5.61 -2.60
N GLY A 52 7.76 4.28 -2.77
CA GLY A 52 7.93 3.32 -1.67
C GLY A 52 6.68 3.11 -0.82
N GLY A 53 5.50 3.50 -1.31
CA GLY A 53 4.23 3.40 -0.62
C GLY A 53 3.60 1.99 -0.66
N ARG A 54 4.39 0.91 -0.64
CA ARG A 54 3.89 -0.46 -0.88
C ARG A 54 2.70 -0.82 0.01
N GLY A 55 2.79 -0.50 1.30
CA GLY A 55 1.73 -0.80 2.28
C GLY A 55 0.47 0.02 2.03
N PHE A 56 0.62 1.29 1.68
CA PHE A 56 -0.48 2.18 1.32
C PHE A 56 -1.18 1.76 0.03
N PHE A 57 -0.42 1.37 -0.99
CA PHE A 57 -0.99 0.86 -2.23
C PHE A 57 -1.76 -0.44 -1.99
N LEU A 58 -1.16 -1.37 -1.24
CA LEU A 58 -1.79 -2.65 -0.93
C LEU A 58 -3.07 -2.46 -0.11
N SER A 59 -3.08 -1.52 0.84
CA SER A 59 -4.25 -1.24 1.66
C SER A 59 -5.39 -0.60 0.87
N ILE A 60 -5.10 0.32 -0.06
CA ILE A 60 -6.09 0.86 -1.00
C ILE A 60 -6.63 -0.26 -1.89
N PHE A 61 -5.75 -1.09 -2.44
CA PHE A 61 -6.16 -2.17 -3.35
C PHE A 61 -7.07 -3.18 -2.66
N ILE A 62 -6.69 -3.64 -1.47
CA ILE A 62 -7.51 -4.53 -0.64
C ILE A 62 -8.84 -3.85 -0.27
N GLY A 63 -8.80 -2.59 0.14
CA GLY A 63 -10.00 -1.81 0.45
C GLY A 63 -10.94 -1.69 -0.74
N THR A 64 -10.41 -1.49 -1.95
CA THR A 64 -11.19 -1.42 -3.20
C THR A 64 -11.91 -2.74 -3.48
N ILE A 65 -11.19 -3.86 -3.37
CA ILE A 65 -11.77 -5.20 -3.58
C ILE A 65 -12.83 -5.49 -2.54
N LEU A 66 -12.54 -5.28 -1.25
CA LEU A 66 -13.48 -5.54 -0.17
C LEU A 66 -14.72 -4.65 -0.28
N GLY A 67 -14.55 -3.35 -0.51
CA GLY A 67 -15.66 -2.41 -0.67
C GLY A 67 -16.54 -2.73 -1.88
N GLY A 68 -15.94 -3.12 -3.01
CA GLY A 68 -16.66 -3.57 -4.19
C GLY A 68 -17.44 -4.87 -3.94
N LEU A 69 -16.82 -5.86 -3.29
CA LEU A 69 -17.47 -7.13 -2.95
C LEU A 69 -18.60 -6.94 -1.92
N LEU A 70 -18.42 -6.08 -0.93
CA LEU A 70 -19.46 -5.73 0.03
C LEU A 70 -20.64 -5.04 -0.65
N ALA A 71 -20.38 -4.07 -1.53
CA ALA A 71 -21.45 -3.41 -2.28
C ALA A 71 -22.18 -4.38 -3.23
N LEU A 72 -21.45 -5.29 -3.89
CA LEU A 72 -22.03 -6.38 -4.68
C LEU A 72 -23.02 -7.22 -3.84
N GLY A 73 -22.61 -7.62 -2.62
CA GLY A 73 -23.42 -8.47 -1.75
C GLY A 73 -24.63 -7.77 -1.13
N LEU A 74 -24.55 -6.47 -0.89
CA LEU A 74 -25.59 -5.72 -0.15
C LEU A 74 -26.55 -4.93 -1.04
N SER A 75 -26.08 -4.38 -2.15
CA SER A 75 -26.84 -3.43 -2.98
C SER A 75 -26.78 -3.75 -4.49
N GLY A 76 -26.23 -4.91 -4.85
CA GLY A 76 -26.15 -5.37 -6.24
C GLY A 76 -25.09 -4.65 -7.07
N THR A 77 -25.15 -4.84 -8.39
CA THR A 77 -24.11 -4.41 -9.35
C THR A 77 -24.02 -2.89 -9.53
N GLU A 78 -25.06 -2.14 -9.19
CA GLU A 78 -25.10 -0.68 -9.34
C GLU A 78 -24.25 0.04 -8.29
N ALA A 79 -24.15 -0.53 -7.08
CA ALA A 79 -23.42 0.07 -5.98
C ALA A 79 -21.91 -0.26 -5.99
N VAL A 80 -21.47 -1.19 -6.84
CA VAL A 80 -20.12 -1.77 -6.80
C VAL A 80 -19.04 -0.73 -7.00
N THR A 81 -19.25 0.19 -7.93
CA THR A 81 -18.30 1.26 -8.21
C THR A 81 -18.16 2.21 -7.01
N VAL A 82 -19.28 2.52 -6.35
CA VAL A 82 -19.31 3.37 -5.15
C VAL A 82 -18.65 2.64 -3.97
N GLY A 83 -18.96 1.36 -3.78
CA GLY A 83 -18.35 0.49 -2.77
C GLY A 83 -16.85 0.35 -2.97
N ALA A 84 -16.41 0.12 -4.20
CA ALA A 84 -15.00 0.02 -4.55
C ALA A 84 -14.28 1.35 -4.30
N ALA A 85 -14.83 2.49 -4.72
CA ALA A 85 -14.23 3.80 -4.52
C ALA A 85 -14.14 4.20 -3.04
N SER A 86 -15.21 3.99 -2.28
CA SER A 86 -15.25 4.26 -0.84
C SER A 86 -14.31 3.32 -0.07
N GLY A 87 -14.31 2.03 -0.42
CA GLY A 87 -13.37 1.05 0.13
C GLY A 87 -11.91 1.39 -0.18
N ALA A 88 -11.61 1.89 -1.38
CA ALA A 88 -10.29 2.38 -1.74
C ALA A 88 -9.84 3.52 -0.81
N ALA A 89 -10.71 4.52 -0.62
CA ALA A 89 -10.43 5.68 0.23
C ALA A 89 -10.21 5.28 1.69
N MET A 90 -11.11 4.46 2.25
CA MET A 90 -10.99 3.96 3.62
C MET A 90 -9.77 3.05 3.80
N GLY A 91 -9.50 2.17 2.84
CA GLY A 91 -8.35 1.27 2.84
C GLY A 91 -7.01 2.02 2.85
N GLY A 92 -6.91 3.13 2.12
CA GLY A 92 -5.72 4.00 2.18
C GLY A 92 -5.51 4.64 3.55
N PHE A 93 -6.59 5.13 4.16
CA PHE A 93 -6.52 5.74 5.49
C PHE A 93 -6.16 4.71 6.58
N LEU A 94 -6.81 3.54 6.57
CA LEU A 94 -6.53 2.43 7.47
C LEU A 94 -5.10 1.90 7.33
N GLY A 95 -4.62 1.74 6.09
CA GLY A 95 -3.23 1.33 5.85
C GLY A 95 -2.23 2.30 6.45
N THR A 96 -2.47 3.61 6.31
CA THR A 96 -1.64 4.65 6.91
C THR A 96 -1.66 4.56 8.44
N TRP A 97 -2.84 4.41 9.04
CA TRP A 97 -2.99 4.23 10.48
C TRP A 97 -2.27 2.99 11.01
N ILE A 98 -2.37 1.86 10.31
CA ILE A 98 -1.70 0.61 10.67
C ILE A 98 -0.18 0.77 10.59
N SER A 99 0.33 1.42 9.54
CA SER A 99 1.78 1.69 9.41
C SER A 99 2.29 2.53 10.58
N MET A 100 1.60 3.62 10.93
CA MET A 100 1.96 4.46 12.08
C MET A 100 1.90 3.68 13.41
N LEU A 101 0.90 2.82 13.58
CA LEU A 101 0.78 2.00 14.78
C LEU A 101 1.93 0.99 14.89
N ILE A 102 2.27 0.29 13.80
CA ILE A 102 3.38 -0.68 13.79
C ILE A 102 4.71 0.02 14.07
N GLU A 103 4.95 1.18 13.46
CA GLU A 103 6.15 2.00 13.73
C GLU A 103 6.26 2.37 15.21
N THR A 104 5.15 2.80 15.82
CA THR A 104 5.10 3.13 17.26
C THR A 104 5.41 1.91 18.12
N TRP A 105 4.86 0.74 17.79
CA TRP A 105 5.12 -0.50 18.51
C TRP A 105 6.59 -0.94 18.39
N GLN A 106 7.17 -0.82 17.20
CA GLN A 106 8.59 -1.12 16.97
C GLN A 106 9.50 -0.19 17.78
N GLN A 107 9.21 1.11 17.81
CA GLN A 107 9.95 2.08 18.62
C GLN A 107 9.84 1.76 20.12
N ARG A 108 8.67 1.36 20.61
CA ARG A 108 8.48 0.97 22.02
C ARG A 108 9.30 -0.26 22.40
N ASN A 109 9.38 -1.27 21.53
CA ASN A 109 10.18 -2.46 21.79
C ASN A 109 11.70 -2.20 21.71
N GLN A 110 12.14 -1.25 20.89
CA GLN A 110 13.54 -0.85 20.80
C GLN A 110 14.00 0.04 21.97
N ASN A 111 13.07 0.78 22.59
CA ASN A 111 13.34 1.67 23.72
C ASN A 111 13.21 1.00 25.10
N LEU A 112 13.21 -0.34 25.18
CA LEU A 112 13.39 -1.01 26.48
C LEU A 112 14.83 -0.74 26.96
N PRO A 113 15.04 -0.02 28.07
CA PRO A 113 16.37 0.31 28.54
C PRO A 113 17.06 -0.98 28.98
N GLU A 114 18.27 -1.22 28.45
CA GLU A 114 19.25 -2.01 29.19
C GLU A 114 19.27 -1.46 30.61
N SER A 115 18.86 -2.30 31.57
CA SER A 115 19.04 -2.01 32.98
C SER A 115 20.53 -1.83 33.22
N ASN A 116 20.97 -0.57 33.16
CA ASN A 116 22.29 -0.15 33.62
C ASN A 116 22.28 -0.27 35.14
N VAL A 117 22.39 -1.52 35.61
CA VAL A 117 22.88 -1.84 36.94
C VAL A 117 24.33 -1.39 36.91
N LYS A 118 24.55 -0.09 37.14
CA LYS A 118 25.87 0.44 37.46
C LYS A 118 26.30 -0.27 38.73
N ASP A 119 27.15 -1.28 38.53
CA ASP A 119 28.03 -1.83 39.55
C ASP A 119 28.53 -0.69 40.43
N HIS A 120 28.02 -0.62 41.66
CA HIS A 120 28.63 0.17 42.71
C HIS A 120 29.91 -0.58 43.08
N GLY A 121 30.99 -0.27 42.37
CA GLY A 121 32.32 -0.74 42.69
C GLY A 121 32.64 -0.44 44.17
N PRO A 122 33.35 -1.34 44.85
CA PRO A 122 33.54 -1.25 46.29
C PRO A 122 34.31 0.01 46.63
N ILE A 123 33.73 0.82 47.49
CA ILE A 123 34.40 1.94 48.15
C ILE A 123 35.54 1.32 48.99
N GLN A 124 36.77 1.47 48.51
CA GLN A 124 37.98 1.15 49.27
C GLN A 124 38.42 2.37 50.11
N PRO A 125 39.14 2.12 51.22
CA PRO A 125 38.83 2.65 52.55
C PRO A 125 39.16 4.12 52.80
#